data_AF-A0A518MNJ0-F1
#
_entry.id   AF-A0A518MNJ0-F1
#
_cell.length_a   1.000
_cell.length_b   1.000
_cell.length_c   1.000
_cell.angle_alpha   90.00
_cell.angle_beta   90.00
_cell.angle_gamma   90.00
#
_symmetry.space_group_name_H-M   'P 1'
#
loop_
_entity.id
_entity.type
_entity.pdbx_description
1 polymer ?
#
loop_
_entity_poly.entity_id
_entity_poly.type
_entity_poly.pdbx_seq_one_letter_code
_entity_poly.pdbx_strand_id
1 'polypeptide(L)'
;MPRVALVNTTDNSPVTNPATSLMIYNTATLNDVTPGYYYWNNKWIRVGTFDTGSLYNLTSANSALSITGGGQLLTAATSLDINGGTDGQVLTSNGTNSATWKTLDVPAQIESNAATIVGGTNFNEELEKVIKSKETLTSLFYDGGKHSLIFTDENNTKTEFEMIDLVGDAQTITNLTVNSTLGTLDYYDENKDTYSLDIGAAVKEPWFGSESNKGATTNTENIYTQGWVGIGYTTPSAAPNEKLRVNGAISTVNSYYADYVFEDYFKGFSDIKADYKFKDLKSVDTFIRTNKHLPGITPINELEKTKEGYSFNVSELSIQLLEKTEELYLHVIEQNKQLEAKELEIKILKEASEAMELRLSKLETLLNSSLK
;
A
#
# COMPACT_ATOMS: atom_id res chain seq x y z
N MET A 1 97.49 -73.79 -64.84
CA MET A 1 97.62 -72.31 -64.79
C MET A 1 98.78 -71.94 -63.88
N PRO A 2 99.63 -70.96 -64.25
CA PRO A 2 100.73 -70.50 -63.42
C PRO A 2 100.22 -69.87 -62.12
N ARG A 3 100.88 -70.18 -61.00
CA ARG A 3 100.68 -69.53 -59.69
C ARG A 3 101.83 -68.57 -59.46
N VAL A 4 101.51 -67.31 -59.23
CA VAL A 4 102.50 -66.22 -59.19
C VAL A 4 102.20 -65.33 -57.99
N ALA A 5 103.24 -64.84 -57.32
CA ALA A 5 103.08 -63.84 -56.26
C ALA A 5 103.22 -62.44 -56.87
N LEU A 6 102.10 -61.76 -57.12
CA LEU A 6 102.10 -60.38 -57.62
C LEU A 6 102.41 -59.40 -56.48
N VAL A 7 103.00 -58.25 -56.83
CA VAL A 7 103.30 -57.18 -55.86
C VAL A 7 102.24 -56.09 -55.86
N ASN A 8 101.75 -55.69 -57.03
CA ASN A 8 100.64 -54.75 -57.20
C ASN A 8 99.99 -54.99 -58.57
N THR A 9 98.87 -54.34 -58.88
CA THR A 9 98.18 -54.57 -60.16
C THR A 9 98.89 -53.93 -61.35
N THR A 10 99.62 -52.84 -61.17
CA THR A 10 100.22 -52.07 -62.27
C THR A 10 101.57 -52.58 -62.76
N ASP A 11 102.26 -53.39 -61.96
CA ASP A 11 103.57 -53.95 -62.26
C ASP A 11 103.44 -55.28 -63.02
N ASN A 12 104.25 -55.47 -64.07
CA ASN A 12 104.29 -56.73 -64.80
C ASN A 12 105.06 -57.82 -64.02
N SER A 13 105.94 -57.43 -63.10
CA SER A 13 106.71 -58.34 -62.26
C SER A 13 105.80 -59.25 -61.40
N PRO A 14 106.13 -60.54 -61.25
CA PRO A 14 107.34 -61.23 -61.72
C PRO A 14 107.19 -61.90 -63.09
N VAL A 15 106.11 -61.61 -63.84
CA VAL A 15 105.92 -62.14 -65.19
C VAL A 15 106.57 -61.18 -66.18
N THR A 16 107.68 -61.59 -66.79
CA THR A 16 108.34 -60.79 -67.81
C THR A 16 107.57 -60.85 -69.13
N ASN A 17 107.20 -59.67 -69.64
CA ASN A 17 106.49 -59.49 -70.91
C ASN A 17 105.17 -60.29 -71.03
N PRO A 18 104.22 -60.12 -70.08
CA PRO A 18 102.98 -60.88 -70.06
C PRO A 18 102.16 -60.60 -71.33
N ALA A 19 101.75 -61.66 -72.03
CA ALA A 19 100.84 -61.53 -73.15
C ALA A 19 99.49 -60.97 -72.67
N THR A 20 98.85 -60.13 -73.47
CA THR A 20 97.48 -59.69 -73.20
C THR A 20 96.56 -60.91 -73.07
N SER A 21 95.71 -60.93 -72.05
CA SER A 21 94.86 -62.06 -71.65
C SER A 21 95.60 -63.25 -71.05
N LEU A 22 96.89 -63.11 -70.71
CA LEU A 22 97.56 -64.10 -69.88
C LEU A 22 96.89 -64.17 -68.51
N MET A 23 96.41 -65.35 -68.14
CA MET A 23 95.71 -65.59 -66.88
C MET A 23 96.60 -66.35 -65.90
N ILE A 24 96.71 -65.80 -64.69
CA ILE A 24 97.51 -66.35 -63.59
C ILE A 24 96.66 -66.38 -62.32
N TYR A 25 97.04 -67.23 -61.38
CA TYR A 25 96.49 -67.19 -60.04
C TYR A 25 97.47 -66.49 -59.11
N ASN A 26 97.11 -65.31 -58.61
CA ASN A 26 97.90 -64.59 -57.63
C ASN A 26 97.83 -65.32 -56.27
N THR A 27 98.97 -65.50 -55.62
CA THR A 27 99.03 -66.11 -54.27
C THR A 27 99.39 -65.12 -53.17
N ALA A 28 99.77 -63.89 -53.50
CA ALA A 28 100.18 -62.89 -52.53
C ALA A 28 99.03 -61.96 -52.11
N THR A 29 99.05 -61.52 -50.85
CA THR A 29 98.29 -60.36 -50.38
C THR A 29 99.30 -59.23 -50.16
N LEU A 30 99.46 -58.36 -51.14
CA LEU A 30 100.45 -57.28 -51.09
C LEU A 30 99.92 -56.07 -51.88
N ASN A 31 100.01 -54.87 -51.31
CA ASN A 31 99.41 -53.65 -51.86
C ASN A 31 97.93 -53.85 -52.25
N ASP A 32 97.60 -53.71 -53.53
CA ASP A 32 96.26 -53.80 -54.10
C ASP A 32 95.93 -55.18 -54.70
N VAL A 33 96.85 -56.14 -54.59
CA VAL A 33 96.60 -57.53 -55.01
C VAL A 33 96.29 -58.44 -53.83
N THR A 34 95.34 -59.33 -54.04
CA THR A 34 94.94 -60.38 -53.09
C THR A 34 94.91 -61.71 -53.80
N PRO A 35 94.97 -62.85 -53.11
CA PRO A 35 94.89 -64.14 -53.76
C PRO A 35 93.63 -64.28 -54.61
N GLY A 36 93.78 -64.80 -55.82
CA GLY A 36 92.69 -64.90 -56.77
C GLY A 36 93.16 -64.98 -58.22
N TYR A 37 92.22 -65.13 -59.14
CA TYR A 37 92.52 -65.12 -60.57
C TYR A 37 92.72 -63.69 -61.06
N TYR A 38 93.80 -63.47 -61.80
CA TYR A 38 94.08 -62.22 -62.49
C TYR A 38 94.37 -62.50 -63.95
N TYR A 39 94.07 -61.55 -64.82
CA TYR A 39 94.52 -61.56 -66.21
C TYR A 39 95.25 -60.26 -66.53
N TRP A 40 96.19 -60.32 -67.47
CA TRP A 40 96.95 -59.15 -67.90
C TRP A 40 96.21 -58.39 -69.02
N ASN A 41 96.02 -57.09 -68.84
CA ASN A 41 95.61 -56.15 -69.87
C ASN A 41 96.17 -54.76 -69.54
N ASN A 42 97.44 -54.52 -69.87
CA ASN A 42 98.28 -53.37 -69.44
C ASN A 42 98.49 -53.23 -67.93
N LYS A 43 97.70 -53.93 -67.12
CA LYS A 43 97.82 -54.16 -65.68
C LYS A 43 97.15 -55.49 -65.33
N TRP A 44 97.42 -56.05 -64.16
CA TRP A 44 96.71 -57.18 -63.61
C TRP A 44 95.30 -56.78 -63.18
N ILE A 45 94.30 -57.37 -63.81
CA ILE A 45 92.90 -57.15 -63.46
C ILE A 45 92.40 -58.41 -62.76
N ARG A 46 91.90 -58.23 -61.53
CA ARG A 46 91.32 -59.34 -60.75
C ARG A 46 90.01 -59.78 -61.41
N VAL A 47 89.88 -61.08 -61.65
CA VAL A 47 88.62 -61.68 -62.08
C VAL A 47 87.76 -61.86 -60.82
N GLY A 48 86.67 -61.11 -60.73
CA GLY A 48 85.71 -61.20 -59.63
C GLY A 48 84.96 -62.52 -59.66
N THR A 49 84.75 -63.11 -58.47
CA THR A 49 83.76 -64.17 -58.26
C THR A 49 82.41 -63.49 -58.07
N PHE A 50 81.49 -63.69 -59.01
CA PHE A 50 80.10 -63.29 -58.82
C PHE A 50 79.43 -64.39 -58.00
N ASP A 51 79.16 -64.11 -56.73
CA ASP A 51 78.21 -64.92 -55.97
C ASP A 51 76.82 -64.29 -56.15
N THR A 52 75.94 -65.05 -56.78
CA THR A 52 74.55 -64.69 -57.06
C THR A 52 73.76 -64.70 -55.75
N GLY A 53 73.71 -63.57 -55.04
CA GLY A 53 72.96 -63.54 -53.77
C GLY A 53 72.71 -62.20 -53.07
N SER A 54 73.38 -61.10 -53.40
CA SER A 54 73.16 -59.81 -52.72
C SER A 54 73.08 -58.63 -53.68
N LEU A 55 71.87 -58.08 -53.81
CA LEU A 55 71.61 -56.78 -54.42
C LEU A 55 72.14 -55.67 -53.50
N TYR A 56 73.16 -54.95 -53.96
CA TYR A 56 73.68 -53.66 -53.48
C TYR A 56 74.37 -53.59 -52.11
N ASN A 57 75.59 -54.16 -52.01
CA ASN A 57 76.62 -53.53 -51.19
C ASN A 57 77.22 -52.37 -52.01
N LEU A 58 76.75 -51.14 -51.75
CA LEU A 58 77.28 -49.92 -52.34
C LEU A 58 78.63 -49.57 -51.70
N THR A 59 79.66 -50.38 -51.94
CA THR A 59 81.02 -50.13 -51.45
C THR A 59 81.76 -49.22 -52.43
N SER A 60 81.26 -48.00 -52.59
CA SER A 60 82.10 -46.88 -53.03
C SER A 60 82.32 -46.00 -51.81
N ALA A 61 83.56 -45.99 -51.31
CA ALA A 61 83.96 -45.37 -50.06
C ALA A 61 83.77 -43.83 -49.97
N ASN A 62 82.95 -43.18 -50.80
CA ASN A 62 82.70 -41.72 -50.77
C ASN A 62 81.39 -41.28 -51.45
N SER A 63 80.29 -42.02 -51.34
CA SER A 63 78.98 -41.52 -51.81
C SER A 63 77.89 -41.88 -50.81
N ALA A 64 77.51 -40.91 -49.98
CA ALA A 64 76.40 -41.04 -49.05
C ALA A 64 75.08 -41.23 -49.81
N LEU A 65 74.24 -42.17 -49.35
CA LEU A 65 72.85 -42.24 -49.76
C LEU A 65 72.13 -41.04 -49.13
N SER A 66 71.86 -40.00 -49.91
CA SER A 66 71.08 -38.84 -49.45
C SER A 66 69.63 -38.98 -49.89
N ILE A 67 68.70 -38.95 -48.93
CA ILE A 67 67.26 -38.79 -49.18
C ILE A 67 66.93 -37.35 -48.79
N THR A 68 66.81 -36.46 -49.76
CA THR A 68 66.46 -35.06 -49.54
C THR A 68 64.95 -34.90 -49.41
N GLY A 69 64.48 -34.59 -48.20
CA GLY A 69 63.21 -33.92 -47.97
C GLY A 69 63.47 -32.51 -47.42
N GLY A 70 63.01 -31.46 -48.09
CA GLY A 70 63.01 -30.10 -47.55
C GLY A 70 64.30 -29.26 -47.62
N GLY A 71 65.34 -29.70 -48.34
CA GLY A 71 66.46 -28.81 -48.73
C GLY A 71 67.47 -28.43 -47.63
N GLN A 72 67.47 -29.06 -46.46
CA GLN A 72 68.56 -28.98 -45.49
C GLN A 72 69.32 -30.31 -45.39
N LEU A 73 70.66 -30.24 -45.50
CA LEU A 73 71.57 -31.36 -45.46
C LEU A 73 71.85 -31.75 -43.99
N LEU A 74 71.49 -32.97 -43.57
CA LEU A 74 71.73 -33.48 -42.22
C LEU A 74 73.21 -33.89 -42.07
N THR A 75 74.09 -32.93 -41.82
CA THR A 75 75.56 -33.07 -41.97
C THR A 75 76.32 -33.72 -40.82
N ALA A 76 75.68 -34.43 -39.89
CA ALA A 76 76.42 -35.04 -38.77
C ALA A 76 75.83 -36.34 -38.18
N ALA A 77 75.00 -37.08 -38.92
CA ALA A 77 74.63 -38.44 -38.51
C ALA A 77 75.43 -39.44 -39.34
N THR A 78 76.35 -40.16 -38.70
CA THR A 78 77.23 -41.17 -39.33
C THR A 78 76.51 -42.49 -39.67
N SER A 79 75.21 -42.60 -39.39
CA SER A 79 74.33 -43.65 -39.89
C SER A 79 72.88 -43.29 -39.55
N LEU A 80 71.95 -43.43 -40.50
CA LEU A 80 70.53 -43.54 -40.18
C LEU A 80 70.25 -45.04 -39.94
N ASP A 81 70.06 -45.42 -38.68
CA ASP A 81 69.60 -46.77 -38.38
C ASP A 81 68.10 -46.88 -38.66
N ILE A 82 67.75 -47.45 -39.82
CA ILE A 82 66.37 -47.73 -40.22
C ILE A 82 65.88 -49.11 -39.75
N ASN A 83 66.72 -49.90 -39.08
CA ASN A 83 66.43 -51.31 -38.77
C ASN A 83 65.76 -51.53 -37.39
N GLY A 84 64.96 -50.56 -36.93
CA GLY A 84 64.30 -50.61 -35.62
C GLY A 84 62.79 -50.35 -35.61
N GLY A 85 62.19 -50.06 -36.77
CA GLY A 85 60.76 -49.76 -36.87
C GLY A 85 59.89 -51.03 -36.90
N THR A 86 58.75 -51.00 -36.22
CA THR A 86 57.67 -51.99 -36.37
C THR A 86 56.52 -51.43 -37.21
N ASP A 87 55.60 -52.31 -37.66
CA ASP A 87 54.43 -51.91 -38.44
C ASP A 87 53.59 -50.84 -37.69
N GLY A 88 53.16 -49.79 -38.41
CA GLY A 88 52.45 -48.64 -37.84
C GLY A 88 53.33 -47.54 -37.21
N GLN A 89 54.67 -47.65 -37.27
CA GLN A 89 55.59 -46.60 -36.84
C GLN A 89 56.07 -45.72 -38.00
N VAL A 90 56.26 -44.44 -37.71
CA VAL A 90 56.89 -43.47 -38.62
C VAL A 90 58.18 -42.94 -38.00
N LEU A 91 59.22 -42.78 -38.82
CA LEU A 91 60.48 -42.19 -38.38
C LEU A 91 60.30 -40.66 -38.31
N THR A 92 60.35 -40.10 -37.10
CA THR A 92 60.18 -38.66 -36.88
C THR A 92 61.50 -38.05 -36.43
N SER A 93 61.81 -36.86 -36.95
CA SER A 93 62.92 -36.03 -36.47
C SER A 93 62.37 -34.86 -35.66
N ASN A 94 62.99 -34.59 -34.52
CA ASN A 94 62.69 -33.43 -33.67
C ASN A 94 63.56 -32.21 -34.02
N GLY A 95 64.23 -32.20 -35.18
CA GLY A 95 65.08 -31.09 -35.63
C GLY A 95 66.43 -30.96 -34.91
N THR A 96 66.79 -31.87 -33.99
CA THR A 96 68.08 -31.84 -33.24
C THR A 96 68.99 -33.01 -33.61
N ASN A 97 69.15 -33.28 -34.90
CA ASN A 97 70.06 -34.30 -35.46
C ASN A 97 69.81 -35.74 -34.95
N SER A 98 68.64 -36.02 -34.39
CA SER A 98 68.21 -37.35 -33.97
C SER A 98 66.89 -37.73 -34.64
N ALA A 99 66.76 -39.01 -35.02
CA ALA A 99 65.56 -39.58 -35.60
C ALA A 99 65.09 -40.75 -34.73
N THR A 100 63.80 -40.79 -34.41
CA THR A 100 63.21 -41.82 -33.54
C THR A 100 61.95 -42.39 -34.18
N TRP A 101 61.78 -43.71 -34.10
CA TRP A 101 60.56 -44.38 -34.52
C TRP A 101 59.45 -44.11 -33.50
N LYS A 102 58.35 -43.54 -33.98
CA LYS A 102 57.18 -43.26 -33.15
C LYS A 102 55.96 -43.91 -33.79
N THR A 103 55.16 -44.62 -32.99
CA THR A 103 53.86 -45.14 -33.43
C THR A 103 52.95 -43.98 -33.80
N LEU A 104 52.36 -44.02 -34.99
CA LEU A 104 51.40 -43.02 -35.42
C LEU A 104 50.03 -43.34 -34.81
N ASP A 105 49.66 -42.63 -33.74
CA ASP A 105 48.33 -42.73 -33.15
C ASP A 105 47.37 -41.80 -33.92
N VAL A 106 46.75 -42.36 -34.96
CA VAL A 106 45.80 -41.63 -35.81
C VAL A 106 44.61 -41.09 -35.00
N PRO A 107 43.95 -41.87 -34.11
CA PRO A 107 42.93 -41.34 -33.20
C PRO A 107 43.41 -40.14 -32.37
N ALA A 108 44.54 -40.24 -31.67
CA ALA A 108 45.04 -39.15 -30.83
C ALA A 108 45.40 -37.89 -31.65
N GLN A 109 45.90 -38.07 -32.88
CA GLN A 109 46.17 -36.94 -33.77
C GLN A 109 44.88 -36.27 -34.27
N ILE A 110 43.83 -37.04 -34.54
CA ILE A 110 42.50 -36.51 -34.88
C ILE A 110 41.93 -35.72 -33.70
N GLU A 111 42.02 -36.25 -32.48
CA GLU A 111 41.57 -35.55 -31.26
C GLU A 111 42.35 -34.25 -31.03
N SER A 112 43.68 -34.28 -31.18
CA SER A 112 44.51 -33.08 -31.05
C SER A 112 44.20 -32.02 -32.11
N ASN A 113 44.00 -32.43 -33.36
CA ASN A 113 43.62 -31.52 -34.45
C ASN A 113 42.21 -30.95 -34.22
N ALA A 114 41.26 -31.77 -33.78
CA ALA A 114 39.91 -31.32 -33.45
C ALA A 114 39.92 -30.32 -32.30
N ALA A 115 40.69 -30.59 -31.23
CA ALA A 115 40.87 -29.67 -30.12
C ALA A 115 41.49 -28.34 -30.57
N THR A 116 42.45 -28.38 -31.50
CA THR A 116 43.07 -27.18 -32.08
C THR A 116 42.10 -26.39 -32.95
N ILE A 117 41.28 -27.06 -33.76
CA ILE A 117 40.27 -26.42 -34.62
C ILE A 117 39.19 -25.76 -33.76
N VAL A 118 38.65 -26.48 -32.77
CA VAL A 118 37.60 -25.97 -31.88
C VAL A 118 38.14 -24.88 -30.94
N GLY A 119 39.40 -24.99 -30.49
CA GLY A 119 40.05 -23.98 -29.68
C GLY A 119 40.53 -22.75 -30.46
N GLY A 120 40.54 -22.80 -31.79
CA GLY A 120 40.96 -21.70 -32.66
C GLY A 120 39.96 -20.54 -32.69
N THR A 121 40.46 -19.31 -32.70
CA THR A 121 39.63 -18.09 -32.75
C THR A 121 38.70 -18.06 -33.95
N ASN A 122 39.17 -18.51 -35.12
CA ASN A 122 38.36 -18.51 -36.35
C ASN A 122 37.12 -19.43 -36.26
N PHE A 123 37.25 -20.62 -35.66
CA PHE A 123 36.10 -21.51 -35.50
C PHE A 123 35.09 -20.93 -34.52
N ASN A 124 35.56 -20.36 -33.41
CA ASN A 124 34.69 -19.74 -32.42
C ASN A 124 33.98 -18.50 -32.98
N GLU A 125 34.67 -17.67 -33.76
CA GLU A 125 34.06 -16.51 -34.43
C GLU A 125 32.98 -16.92 -35.45
N GLU A 126 33.24 -17.95 -36.26
CA GLU A 126 32.23 -18.46 -37.20
C GLU A 126 31.07 -19.17 -36.49
N LEU A 127 31.35 -19.93 -35.43
CA LEU A 127 30.32 -20.54 -34.60
C LEU A 127 29.46 -19.48 -33.90
N GLU A 128 30.07 -18.42 -33.38
CA GLU A 128 29.37 -17.29 -32.76
C GLU A 128 28.48 -16.55 -33.78
N LYS A 129 28.95 -16.36 -35.02
CA LYS A 129 28.11 -15.82 -36.11
C LYS A 129 26.92 -16.73 -36.42
N VAL A 130 27.13 -18.04 -36.50
CA VAL A 130 26.04 -19.01 -36.76
C VAL A 130 25.05 -19.01 -35.61
N ILE A 131 25.50 -19.08 -34.36
CA ILE A 131 24.64 -19.04 -33.16
C ILE A 131 23.84 -17.73 -33.15
N LYS A 132 24.48 -16.56 -33.29
CA LYS A 132 23.79 -15.27 -33.36
C LYS A 132 22.81 -15.15 -34.52
N SER A 133 23.08 -15.81 -35.65
CA SER A 133 22.16 -15.83 -36.80
C SER A 133 20.94 -16.73 -36.60
N LYS A 134 20.95 -17.59 -35.56
CA LYS A 134 19.90 -18.56 -35.25
C LYS A 134 19.26 -18.32 -33.88
N GLU A 135 19.83 -17.44 -33.05
CA GLU A 135 19.19 -16.97 -31.83
C GLU A 135 18.01 -16.06 -32.17
N THR A 136 16.83 -16.51 -31.76
CA THR A 136 15.57 -15.79 -31.90
C THR A 136 15.27 -15.06 -30.60
N LEU A 137 15.59 -13.78 -30.52
CA LEU A 137 15.35 -12.99 -29.31
C LEU A 137 13.85 -12.64 -29.20
N THR A 138 13.09 -13.41 -28.42
CA THR A 138 11.75 -13.01 -28.00
C THR A 138 11.86 -12.10 -26.78
N SER A 139 11.07 -11.02 -26.72
CA SER A 139 11.03 -10.13 -25.56
C SER A 139 9.62 -9.87 -25.08
N LEU A 140 9.50 -9.64 -23.77
CA LEU A 140 8.25 -9.25 -23.12
C LEU A 140 8.51 -7.95 -22.36
N PHE A 141 7.80 -6.90 -22.75
CA PHE A 141 7.99 -5.56 -22.21
C PHE A 141 6.67 -5.00 -21.71
N TYR A 142 6.68 -4.39 -20.52
CA TYR A 142 5.53 -3.65 -20.02
C TYR A 142 5.66 -2.17 -20.39
N ASP A 143 4.73 -1.67 -21.21
CA ASP A 143 4.59 -0.24 -21.52
C ASP A 143 3.68 0.41 -20.48
N GLY A 144 4.28 1.16 -19.55
CA GLY A 144 3.55 1.86 -18.50
C GLY A 144 2.72 3.05 -18.98
N GLY A 145 3.00 3.61 -20.17
CA GLY A 145 2.20 4.69 -20.74
C GLY A 145 0.92 4.18 -21.38
N LYS A 146 0.99 3.02 -22.02
CA LYS A 146 -0.14 2.32 -22.62
C LYS A 146 -0.82 1.29 -21.73
N HIS A 147 -0.25 1.02 -20.55
CA HIS A 147 -0.67 -0.07 -19.67
C HIS A 147 -0.81 -1.39 -20.43
N SER A 148 0.18 -1.76 -21.23
CA SER A 148 0.10 -2.92 -22.12
C SER A 148 1.36 -3.78 -22.03
N LEU A 149 1.18 -5.09 -22.18
CA LEU A 149 2.29 -6.04 -22.30
C LEU A 149 2.55 -6.28 -23.78
N ILE A 150 3.73 -5.92 -24.24
CA ILE A 150 4.14 -6.04 -25.64
C ILE A 150 5.05 -7.26 -25.73
N PHE A 151 4.55 -8.30 -26.39
CA PHE A 151 5.35 -9.45 -26.79
C PHE A 151 5.95 -9.17 -28.17
N THR A 152 7.26 -9.25 -28.30
CA THR A 152 7.95 -9.19 -29.59
C THR A 152 8.47 -10.58 -29.92
N ASP A 153 7.99 -11.15 -31.03
CA ASP A 153 8.40 -12.46 -31.51
C ASP A 153 9.77 -12.43 -32.19
N GLU A 154 10.24 -13.59 -32.63
CA GLU A 154 11.52 -13.78 -33.30
C GLU A 154 11.65 -13.06 -34.65
N ASN A 155 10.54 -12.68 -35.26
CA ASN A 155 10.46 -11.96 -36.53
C ASN A 155 10.33 -10.43 -36.31
N ASN A 156 10.49 -9.96 -35.06
CA ASN A 156 10.23 -8.58 -34.63
C ASN A 156 8.76 -8.15 -34.78
N THR A 157 7.83 -9.10 -34.90
CA THR A 157 6.39 -8.82 -34.89
C THR A 157 5.97 -8.53 -33.46
N LYS A 158 5.30 -7.40 -33.26
CA LYS A 158 4.79 -7.00 -31.94
C LYS A 158 3.34 -7.40 -31.81
N THR A 159 3.03 -8.12 -30.74
CA THR A 159 1.67 -8.38 -30.27
C THR A 159 1.45 -7.60 -28.99
N GLU A 160 0.44 -6.73 -28.98
CA GLU A 160 0.10 -5.90 -27.84
C GLU A 160 -1.07 -6.54 -27.08
N PHE A 161 -0.87 -6.79 -25.78
CA PHE A 161 -1.91 -7.24 -24.87
C PHE A 161 -2.24 -6.06 -23.94
N GLU A 162 -3.36 -5.39 -24.17
CA GLU A 162 -3.77 -4.28 -23.31
C GLU A 162 -4.12 -4.83 -21.93
N MET A 163 -3.52 -4.29 -20.86
CA MET A 163 -3.85 -4.74 -19.50
C MET A 163 -5.28 -4.37 -19.14
N ILE A 164 -5.89 -3.38 -19.79
CA ILE A 164 -7.32 -3.09 -19.61
C ILE A 164 -8.21 -4.26 -20.07
N ASP A 165 -7.77 -5.07 -21.04
CA ASP A 165 -8.51 -6.29 -21.41
C ASP A 165 -8.31 -7.42 -20.37
N LEU A 166 -7.28 -7.31 -19.51
CA LEU A 166 -6.96 -8.27 -18.45
C LEU A 166 -7.49 -7.85 -17.06
N VAL A 167 -7.57 -6.55 -16.79
CA VAL A 167 -7.91 -5.95 -15.48
C VAL A 167 -8.89 -4.77 -15.57
N GLY A 168 -9.37 -4.39 -16.76
CA GLY A 168 -10.27 -3.25 -16.97
C GLY A 168 -11.68 -3.48 -16.44
N ASP A 169 -12.18 -4.72 -16.51
CA ASP A 169 -13.40 -5.14 -15.81
C ASP A 169 -13.21 -5.18 -14.27
N ALA A 170 -11.97 -5.06 -13.78
CA ALA A 170 -11.65 -5.11 -12.34
C ALA A 170 -11.43 -3.72 -11.71
N GLN A 171 -11.57 -2.62 -12.47
CA GLN A 171 -11.57 -1.28 -11.88
C GLN A 171 -12.96 -0.94 -11.34
N THR A 172 -13.16 -1.19 -10.05
CA THR A 172 -14.35 -0.75 -9.33
C THR A 172 -14.32 0.78 -9.20
N ILE A 173 -15.15 1.50 -9.96
CA ILE A 173 -15.54 2.85 -9.54
C ILE A 173 -16.48 2.69 -8.35
N THR A 174 -15.92 2.44 -7.17
CA THR A 174 -16.67 2.49 -5.92
C THR A 174 -16.88 3.95 -5.57
N ASN A 175 -17.90 4.56 -6.17
CA ASN A 175 -18.34 5.88 -5.75
C ASN A 175 -19.27 5.71 -4.55
N LEU A 176 -18.90 6.30 -3.41
CA LEU A 176 -19.64 6.24 -2.17
C LEU A 176 -20.05 7.67 -1.81
N THR A 177 -21.34 7.96 -1.96
CA THR A 177 -21.88 9.31 -1.77
C THR A 177 -22.90 9.33 -0.65
N VAL A 178 -22.80 10.34 0.22
CA VAL A 178 -23.83 10.61 1.23
C VAL A 178 -24.98 11.34 0.56
N ASN A 179 -26.17 10.76 0.62
CA ASN A 179 -27.42 11.37 0.20
C ASN A 179 -28.13 11.95 1.43
N SER A 180 -27.86 13.22 1.72
CA SER A 180 -28.41 13.92 2.88
C SER A 180 -29.92 14.13 2.83
N THR A 181 -30.54 14.02 1.66
CA THR A 181 -32.00 14.17 1.50
C THR A 181 -32.73 12.89 1.91
N LEU A 182 -32.17 11.73 1.56
CA LEU A 182 -32.75 10.43 1.89
C LEU A 182 -32.16 9.83 3.18
N GLY A 183 -31.08 10.40 3.71
CA GLY A 183 -30.37 9.85 4.87
C GLY A 183 -29.68 8.53 4.54
N THR A 184 -29.24 8.34 3.30
CA THR A 184 -28.59 7.10 2.83
C THR A 184 -27.14 7.33 2.45
N LEU A 185 -26.37 6.24 2.49
CA LEU A 185 -25.08 6.14 1.83
C LEU A 185 -25.29 5.33 0.55
N ASP A 186 -25.22 6.02 -0.58
CA ASP A 186 -25.46 5.43 -1.90
C ASP A 186 -24.13 4.98 -2.50
N TYR A 187 -24.06 3.71 -2.91
CA TYR A 187 -22.97 3.16 -3.70
C TYR A 187 -23.45 2.75 -5.09
N TYR A 188 -22.58 2.93 -6.08
CA TYR A 188 -22.78 2.47 -7.46
C TYR A 188 -21.78 1.34 -7.73
N ASP A 189 -22.28 0.19 -8.21
CA ASP A 189 -21.42 -0.92 -8.62
C ASP A 189 -20.96 -0.81 -10.08
N GLU A 190 -20.16 -1.77 -10.52
CA GLU A 190 -19.65 -1.89 -11.90
C GLU A 190 -20.75 -1.98 -12.98
N ASN A 191 -21.93 -2.48 -12.61
CA ASN A 191 -23.09 -2.58 -13.51
C ASN A 191 -23.92 -1.29 -13.54
N LYS A 192 -23.49 -0.27 -12.77
CA LYS A 192 -24.23 0.97 -12.50
C LYS A 192 -25.51 0.74 -11.70
N ASP A 193 -25.61 -0.39 -11.03
CA ASP A 193 -26.69 -0.64 -10.09
C ASP A 193 -26.43 0.19 -8.83
N THR A 194 -27.47 0.87 -8.35
CA THR A 194 -27.40 1.71 -7.16
C THR A 194 -27.89 0.92 -5.96
N TYR A 195 -27.13 0.98 -4.89
CA TYR A 195 -27.47 0.38 -3.62
C TYR A 195 -27.38 1.44 -2.54
N SER A 196 -28.47 1.58 -1.80
CA SER A 196 -28.59 2.56 -0.75
C SER A 196 -28.56 1.86 0.59
N LEU A 197 -27.58 2.21 1.41
CA LEU A 197 -27.57 1.85 2.82
C LEU A 197 -28.24 2.97 3.61
N ASP A 198 -29.38 2.70 4.22
CA ASP A 198 -30.02 3.64 5.15
C ASP A 198 -29.12 3.87 6.36
N ILE A 199 -28.63 5.11 6.50
CA ILE A 199 -27.86 5.56 7.66
C ILE A 199 -28.71 6.46 8.58
N GLY A 200 -29.97 6.71 8.25
CA GLY A 200 -30.93 7.43 9.09
C GLY A 200 -31.10 6.78 10.45
N ALA A 201 -31.09 5.45 10.53
CA ALA A 201 -31.07 4.72 11.81
C ALA A 201 -29.79 4.97 12.64
N ALA A 202 -28.70 5.43 12.02
CA ALA A 202 -27.49 5.84 12.72
C ALA A 202 -27.52 7.33 13.14
N VAL A 203 -28.34 8.17 12.47
CA VAL A 203 -28.57 9.57 12.85
C VAL A 203 -29.52 9.59 14.04
N LYS A 204 -28.98 9.91 15.22
CA LYS A 204 -29.73 10.05 16.46
C LYS A 204 -29.96 11.53 16.73
N GLU A 205 -31.16 11.87 17.15
CA GLU A 205 -31.48 13.19 17.68
C GLU A 205 -30.63 13.50 18.93
N PRO A 206 -30.43 14.79 19.29
CA PRO A 206 -29.55 15.17 20.39
C PRO A 206 -30.07 14.80 21.79
N TRP A 207 -31.23 14.14 21.90
CA TRP A 207 -31.81 13.67 23.16
C TRP A 207 -32.09 12.17 23.17
N PHE A 208 -32.42 11.64 24.36
CA PHE A 208 -32.86 10.25 24.54
C PHE A 208 -34.38 10.18 24.65
N GLY A 209 -35.01 9.16 24.07
CA GLY A 209 -36.44 8.91 24.21
C GLY A 209 -36.79 8.39 25.61
N SER A 210 -37.87 8.89 26.21
CA SER A 210 -38.29 8.53 27.58
C SER A 210 -38.71 7.08 27.79
N GLU A 211 -39.20 6.40 26.75
CA GLU A 211 -39.62 5.00 26.84
C GLU A 211 -38.45 4.03 26.66
N SER A 212 -37.54 4.34 25.72
CA SER A 212 -36.48 3.44 25.29
C SER A 212 -35.16 3.65 26.04
N ASN A 213 -34.95 4.83 26.65
CA ASN A 213 -33.67 5.28 27.18
C ASN A 213 -32.52 5.16 26.16
N LYS A 214 -32.84 5.26 24.87
CA LYS A 214 -31.89 5.28 23.75
C LYS A 214 -31.99 6.62 23.03
N GLY A 215 -30.97 6.97 22.25
CA GLY A 215 -31.00 8.19 21.43
C GLY A 215 -32.24 8.20 20.55
N ALA A 216 -32.96 9.32 20.56
CA ALA A 216 -34.21 9.45 19.83
C ALA A 216 -33.97 9.35 18.32
N THR A 217 -34.97 8.81 17.63
CA THR A 217 -34.98 8.56 16.18
C THR A 217 -35.94 9.48 15.44
N THR A 218 -36.87 10.13 16.17
CA THR A 218 -37.81 11.10 15.62
C THR A 218 -37.90 12.32 16.52
N ASN A 219 -38.23 13.47 15.93
CA ASN A 219 -38.40 14.71 16.66
C ASN A 219 -39.69 14.81 17.51
N THR A 220 -40.58 13.80 17.40
CA THR A 220 -41.80 13.69 18.19
C THR A 220 -41.62 12.88 19.48
N GLU A 221 -40.46 12.24 19.68
CA GLU A 221 -40.18 11.48 20.90
C GLU A 221 -39.99 12.41 22.09
N ASN A 222 -40.58 12.06 23.23
CA ASN A 222 -40.41 12.77 24.49
C ASN A 222 -38.93 12.82 24.90
N ILE A 223 -38.48 14.00 25.32
CA ILE A 223 -37.12 14.23 25.80
C ILE A 223 -36.94 13.60 27.18
N TYR A 224 -35.96 12.71 27.30
CA TYR A 224 -35.45 12.19 28.56
C TYR A 224 -33.99 12.58 28.76
N THR A 225 -33.73 13.24 29.89
CA THR A 225 -32.39 13.57 30.35
C THR A 225 -32.38 13.54 31.88
N GLN A 226 -31.36 12.91 32.45
CA GLN A 226 -31.09 12.98 33.89
C GLN A 226 -30.17 14.15 34.24
N GLY A 227 -29.48 14.69 33.23
CA GLY A 227 -28.54 15.80 33.36
C GLY A 227 -29.21 17.16 33.45
N TRP A 228 -28.38 18.19 33.43
CA TRP A 228 -28.82 19.59 33.34
C TRP A 228 -29.04 19.99 31.87
N VAL A 229 -30.02 20.85 31.63
CA VAL A 229 -30.35 21.42 30.31
C VAL A 229 -30.09 22.93 30.33
N GLY A 230 -29.12 23.35 29.52
CA GLY A 230 -28.82 24.76 29.28
C GLY A 230 -29.28 25.20 27.89
N ILE A 231 -30.21 26.15 27.82
CA ILE A 231 -30.58 26.83 26.58
C ILE A 231 -29.85 28.17 26.55
N GLY A 232 -28.81 28.29 25.71
CA GLY A 232 -27.94 29.47 25.66
C GLY A 232 -26.97 29.60 26.84
N TYR A 233 -26.73 28.52 27.58
CA TYR A 233 -25.72 28.39 28.63
C TYR A 233 -24.91 27.11 28.44
N THR A 234 -23.64 27.13 28.83
CA THR A 234 -22.75 25.95 28.84
C THR A 234 -22.43 25.44 30.24
N THR A 235 -22.87 26.14 31.29
CA THR A 235 -22.69 25.76 32.68
C THR A 235 -23.93 26.05 33.52
N PRO A 236 -24.25 25.19 34.52
CA PRO A 236 -25.26 25.50 35.53
C PRO A 236 -24.92 26.74 36.35
N SER A 237 -25.92 27.32 37.01
CA SER A 237 -25.70 28.34 38.04
C SER A 237 -25.24 27.72 39.37
N ALA A 238 -25.04 28.56 40.39
CA ALA A 238 -24.78 28.10 41.76
C ALA A 238 -26.05 27.60 42.49
N ALA A 239 -27.21 27.60 41.83
CA ALA A 239 -28.46 27.17 42.45
C ALA A 239 -28.45 25.65 42.71
N PRO A 240 -28.82 25.21 43.93
CA PRO A 240 -28.95 23.79 44.21
C PRO A 240 -30.05 23.18 43.34
N ASN A 241 -29.79 21.99 42.82
CA ASN A 241 -30.75 21.21 42.02
C ASN A 241 -31.23 21.89 40.71
N GLU A 242 -30.48 22.84 40.14
CA GLU A 242 -30.81 23.41 38.83
C GLU A 242 -30.77 22.31 37.75
N LYS A 243 -31.89 22.08 37.07
CA LYS A 243 -31.99 21.13 35.94
C LYS A 243 -32.27 21.80 34.59
N LEU A 244 -32.81 23.02 34.60
CA LEU A 244 -33.10 23.78 33.38
C LEU A 244 -32.71 25.24 33.58
N ARG A 245 -31.98 25.81 32.62
CA ARG A 245 -31.64 27.23 32.59
C ARG A 245 -31.75 27.77 31.17
N VAL A 246 -32.41 28.92 31.01
CA VAL A 246 -32.70 29.50 29.69
C VAL A 246 -32.18 30.93 29.62
N ASN A 247 -31.34 31.22 28.63
CA ASN A 247 -30.92 32.56 28.24
C ASN A 247 -31.85 33.07 27.13
N GLY A 248 -33.02 33.57 27.52
CA GLY A 248 -34.05 34.01 26.58
C GLY A 248 -35.44 33.98 27.21
N ALA A 249 -36.46 34.26 26.39
CA ALA A 249 -37.85 34.17 26.80
C ALA A 249 -38.37 32.73 26.73
N ILE A 250 -39.30 32.40 27.63
CA ILE A 250 -40.06 31.15 27.61
C ILE A 250 -41.51 31.49 27.30
N SER A 251 -42.03 30.99 26.18
CA SER A 251 -43.45 31.08 25.83
C SER A 251 -44.14 29.76 26.16
N THR A 252 -45.24 29.82 26.91
CA THR A 252 -46.06 28.65 27.24
C THR A 252 -47.49 28.87 26.77
N VAL A 253 -48.20 27.79 26.48
CA VAL A 253 -49.62 27.83 26.12
C VAL A 253 -50.41 27.34 27.32
N ASN A 254 -51.36 28.14 27.79
CA ASN A 254 -52.36 27.74 28.77
C ASN A 254 -53.76 28.02 28.21
N SER A 255 -54.75 27.36 28.78
CA SER A 255 -56.16 27.43 28.42
C SER A 255 -56.85 28.74 28.79
N TYR A 256 -56.35 29.48 29.79
CA TYR A 256 -56.93 30.75 30.25
C TYR A 256 -55.90 31.71 30.84
N TYR A 257 -56.33 32.95 31.07
CA TYR A 257 -55.60 34.03 31.75
C TYR A 257 -56.49 34.64 32.84
N ALA A 258 -55.92 35.25 33.88
CA ALA A 258 -56.65 35.59 35.11
C ALA A 258 -57.70 36.71 35.00
N ASP A 259 -57.82 37.37 33.83
CA ASP A 259 -58.76 38.47 33.57
C ASP A 259 -60.22 38.18 33.94
N TYR A 260 -60.62 36.91 34.10
CA TYR A 260 -61.93 36.51 34.62
C TYR A 260 -62.28 37.12 35.97
N VAL A 261 -61.28 37.50 36.78
CA VAL A 261 -61.49 38.17 38.07
C VAL A 261 -62.23 39.49 37.87
N PHE A 262 -61.76 40.31 36.94
CA PHE A 262 -62.40 41.59 36.63
C PHE A 262 -63.73 41.40 35.91
N GLU A 263 -63.84 40.41 35.02
CA GLU A 263 -65.10 40.12 34.34
C GLU A 263 -66.21 39.81 35.34
N ASP A 264 -65.96 38.90 36.28
CA ASP A 264 -66.96 38.55 37.29
C ASP A 264 -67.25 39.73 38.22
N TYR A 265 -66.24 40.48 38.65
CA TYR A 265 -66.45 41.64 39.53
C TYR A 265 -67.34 42.73 38.89
N PHE A 266 -67.14 43.04 37.60
CA PHE A 266 -67.87 44.13 36.93
C PHE A 266 -69.13 43.67 36.20
N LYS A 267 -69.16 42.45 35.65
CA LYS A 267 -70.28 41.90 34.85
C LYS A 267 -71.12 40.88 35.65
N GLY A 268 -70.61 40.32 36.74
CA GLY A 268 -71.24 39.25 37.52
C GLY A 268 -71.01 37.83 36.98
N PHE A 269 -70.28 37.70 35.87
CA PHE A 269 -69.87 36.43 35.26
C PHE A 269 -68.60 36.60 34.42
N SER A 270 -67.90 35.49 34.13
CA SER A 270 -66.79 35.45 33.17
C SER A 270 -67.02 34.41 32.09
N ASP A 271 -66.68 34.77 30.84
CA ASP A 271 -66.70 33.85 29.70
C ASP A 271 -65.47 32.94 29.68
N ILE A 272 -64.37 33.38 30.31
CA ILE A 272 -63.11 32.64 30.40
C ILE A 272 -63.21 31.54 31.47
N LYS A 273 -63.86 31.84 32.61
CA LYS A 273 -63.99 30.92 33.74
C LYS A 273 -65.37 31.04 34.39
N ALA A 274 -66.33 30.26 33.88
CA ALA A 274 -67.74 30.36 34.27
C ALA A 274 -68.02 29.99 35.74
N ASP A 275 -67.17 29.16 36.35
CA ASP A 275 -67.26 28.73 37.74
C ASP A 275 -66.59 29.69 38.73
N TYR A 276 -65.86 30.70 38.23
CA TYR A 276 -65.23 31.70 39.09
C TYR A 276 -66.26 32.62 39.73
N LYS A 277 -66.03 32.91 41.03
CA LYS A 277 -66.77 33.91 41.79
C LYS A 277 -65.85 34.72 42.68
N PHE A 278 -65.86 36.03 42.53
CA PHE A 278 -65.18 36.97 43.42
C PHE A 278 -65.76 36.87 44.83
N LYS A 279 -64.90 36.68 45.83
CA LYS A 279 -65.29 36.46 47.22
C LYS A 279 -64.98 37.68 48.07
N ASP A 280 -65.87 38.00 49.00
CA ASP A 280 -65.59 39.04 50.00
C ASP A 280 -64.52 38.59 51.02
N LEU A 281 -63.87 39.57 51.67
CA LEU A 281 -62.78 39.31 52.63
C LEU A 281 -63.20 38.45 53.84
N LYS A 282 -64.47 38.46 54.24
CA LYS A 282 -64.96 37.64 55.37
C LYS A 282 -65.09 36.18 54.95
N SER A 283 -65.60 35.92 53.75
CA SER A 283 -65.64 34.60 53.12
C SER A 283 -64.22 34.05 52.92
N VAL A 284 -63.28 34.89 52.46
CA VAL A 284 -61.87 34.54 52.30
C VAL A 284 -61.20 34.20 53.65
N ASP A 285 -61.38 35.02 54.70
CA ASP A 285 -60.84 34.73 56.05
C ASP A 285 -61.35 33.40 56.59
N THR A 286 -62.65 33.12 56.43
CA THR A 286 -63.26 31.84 56.85
C THR A 286 -62.63 30.65 56.10
N PHE A 287 -62.41 30.80 54.80
CA PHE A 287 -61.76 29.78 53.98
C PHE A 287 -60.33 29.51 54.43
N ILE A 288 -59.52 30.57 54.66
CA ILE A 288 -58.13 30.44 55.10
C ILE A 288 -58.05 29.77 56.47
N ARG A 289 -58.91 30.15 57.42
CA ARG A 289 -58.93 29.55 58.77
C ARG A 289 -59.19 28.05 58.72
N THR A 290 -60.08 27.62 57.82
CA THR A 290 -60.49 26.23 57.66
C THR A 290 -59.46 25.43 56.87
N ASN A 291 -59.00 25.96 55.74
CA ASN A 291 -58.25 25.18 54.75
C ASN A 291 -56.74 25.46 54.74
N LYS A 292 -56.26 26.47 55.47
CA LYS A 292 -54.83 26.84 55.59
C LYS A 292 -54.13 27.21 54.28
N HIS A 293 -54.88 27.59 53.26
CA HIS A 293 -54.40 28.14 52.00
C HIS A 293 -55.42 29.15 51.46
N LEU A 294 -55.02 29.93 50.46
CA LEU A 294 -55.91 30.88 49.79
C LEU A 294 -56.88 30.14 48.85
N PRO A 295 -58.12 30.62 48.68
CA PRO A 295 -59.01 30.11 47.64
C PRO A 295 -58.34 30.21 46.27
N GLY A 296 -58.50 29.21 45.41
CA GLY A 296 -57.97 29.22 44.03
C GLY A 296 -56.47 28.88 43.91
N ILE A 297 -55.74 28.76 45.03
CA ILE A 297 -54.36 28.25 45.03
C ILE A 297 -54.38 26.73 45.22
N THR A 298 -53.61 25.97 44.45
CA THR A 298 -53.49 24.52 44.65
C THR A 298 -52.90 24.23 46.05
N PRO A 299 -53.62 23.51 46.92
CA PRO A 299 -53.11 23.18 48.25
C PRO A 299 -51.99 22.15 48.19
N ILE A 300 -51.10 22.18 49.20
CA ILE A 300 -49.89 21.34 49.23
C ILE A 300 -50.18 19.84 49.23
N ASN A 301 -51.37 19.41 49.66
CA ASN A 301 -51.79 18.01 49.67
C ASN A 301 -52.24 17.49 48.29
N GLU A 302 -52.50 18.38 47.34
CA GLU A 302 -52.81 18.04 45.94
C GLU A 302 -51.55 18.04 45.05
N LEU A 303 -50.44 18.58 45.55
CA LEU A 303 -49.16 18.55 44.85
C LEU A 303 -48.49 17.18 44.98
N GLU A 304 -47.89 16.73 43.89
CA GLU A 304 -47.10 15.50 43.90
C GLU A 304 -45.85 15.69 44.76
N LYS A 305 -45.68 14.82 45.77
CA LYS A 305 -44.50 14.81 46.65
C LYS A 305 -43.48 13.80 46.15
N THR A 306 -42.30 14.30 45.78
CA THR A 306 -41.14 13.52 45.36
C THR A 306 -40.14 13.35 46.51
N LYS A 307 -39.05 12.63 46.26
CA LYS A 307 -37.92 12.54 47.21
C LYS A 307 -37.20 13.87 47.37
N GLU A 308 -37.24 14.73 46.35
CA GLU A 308 -36.49 16.00 46.30
C GLU A 308 -37.33 17.21 46.71
N GLY A 309 -38.66 17.10 46.71
CA GLY A 309 -39.57 18.20 47.03
C GLY A 309 -40.98 18.00 46.50
N TYR A 310 -41.71 19.09 46.27
CA TYR A 310 -43.03 19.06 45.63
C TYR A 310 -42.90 19.43 44.15
N SER A 311 -43.60 18.68 43.29
CA SER A 311 -43.76 19.02 41.88
C SER A 311 -45.00 19.90 41.71
N PHE A 312 -44.87 20.97 40.95
CA PHE A 312 -45.96 21.89 40.64
C PHE A 312 -45.79 22.45 39.22
N ASN A 313 -46.91 22.81 38.60
CA ASN A 313 -46.93 23.44 37.29
C ASN A 313 -46.67 24.94 37.43
N VAL A 314 -45.54 25.43 36.91
CA VAL A 314 -45.12 26.84 37.00
C VAL A 314 -46.08 27.77 36.25
N SER A 315 -46.59 27.34 35.10
CA SER A 315 -47.56 28.13 34.32
C SER A 315 -48.89 28.25 35.06
N GLU A 316 -49.37 27.16 35.68
CA GLU A 316 -50.60 27.19 36.47
C GLU A 316 -50.44 28.06 37.72
N LEU A 317 -49.32 27.91 38.45
CA LEU A 317 -49.01 28.74 39.61
C LEU A 317 -48.98 30.22 39.23
N SER A 318 -48.42 30.57 38.08
CA SER A 318 -48.37 31.95 37.60
C SER A 318 -49.77 32.54 37.37
N ILE A 319 -50.72 31.76 36.85
CA ILE A 319 -52.11 32.19 36.69
C ILE A 319 -52.80 32.34 38.05
N GLN A 320 -52.63 31.38 38.95
CA GLN A 320 -53.20 31.43 40.30
C GLN A 320 -52.70 32.65 41.09
N LEU A 321 -51.41 32.99 40.97
CA LEU A 321 -50.83 34.19 41.58
C LEU A 321 -51.39 35.48 40.97
N LEU A 322 -51.61 35.51 39.66
CA LEU A 322 -52.24 36.65 39.01
C LEU A 322 -53.71 36.80 39.45
N GLU A 323 -54.47 35.71 39.55
CA GLU A 323 -55.84 35.70 40.10
C GLU A 323 -55.86 36.37 41.48
N LYS A 324 -54.96 35.97 42.39
CA LYS A 324 -54.87 36.57 43.73
C LYS A 324 -54.43 38.02 43.72
N THR A 325 -53.57 38.39 42.78
CA THR A 325 -53.10 39.78 42.65
C THR A 325 -54.25 40.69 42.22
N GLU A 326 -55.06 40.27 41.24
CA GLU A 326 -56.23 41.01 40.78
C GLU A 326 -57.30 41.12 41.88
N GLU A 327 -57.57 40.03 42.61
CA GLU A 327 -58.48 40.05 43.76
C GLU A 327 -58.02 41.05 44.84
N LEU A 328 -56.71 41.05 45.15
CA LEU A 328 -56.13 41.98 46.11
C LEU A 328 -56.32 43.43 45.67
N TYR A 329 -56.09 43.74 44.40
CA TYR A 329 -56.32 45.09 43.87
C TYR A 329 -57.78 45.51 43.99
N LEU A 330 -58.73 44.62 43.69
CA LEU A 330 -60.16 44.91 43.86
C LEU A 330 -60.50 45.21 45.32
N HIS A 331 -60.03 44.39 46.26
CA HIS A 331 -60.25 44.65 47.69
C HIS A 331 -59.61 45.96 48.17
N VAL A 332 -58.42 46.31 47.66
CA VAL A 332 -57.77 47.59 47.99
C VAL A 332 -58.59 48.77 47.44
N ILE A 333 -59.13 48.66 46.23
CA ILE A 333 -60.00 49.68 45.64
C ILE A 333 -61.29 49.83 46.47
N GLU A 334 -61.92 48.73 46.85
CA GLU A 334 -63.10 48.73 47.74
C GLU A 334 -62.78 49.39 49.08
N GLN A 335 -61.64 49.04 49.68
CA GLN A 335 -61.19 49.60 50.95
C GLN A 335 -60.95 51.11 50.84
N ASN A 336 -60.32 51.58 49.76
CA ASN A 336 -60.09 53.00 49.54
C ASN A 336 -61.42 53.77 49.39
N LYS A 337 -62.39 53.22 48.64
CA LYS A 337 -63.74 53.82 48.53
C LYS A 337 -64.42 53.93 49.89
N GLN A 338 -64.30 52.91 50.74
CA GLN A 338 -64.85 52.96 52.09
C GLN A 338 -64.15 54.00 52.97
N LEU A 339 -62.83 54.18 52.83
CA LEU A 339 -62.07 55.20 53.54
C LEU A 339 -62.51 56.62 53.13
N GLU A 340 -62.61 56.88 51.82
CA GLU A 340 -63.09 58.17 51.29
C GLU A 340 -64.51 58.48 51.79
N ALA A 341 -65.40 57.49 51.81
CA ALA A 341 -66.74 57.65 52.34
C ALA A 341 -66.74 57.98 53.84
N LYS A 342 -65.90 57.31 54.63
CA LYS A 342 -65.74 57.59 56.06
C LYS A 342 -65.12 58.96 56.32
N GLU A 343 -64.15 59.39 55.52
CA GLU A 343 -63.56 60.73 55.63
C GLU A 343 -64.60 61.82 55.35
N LEU A 344 -65.47 61.60 54.35
CA LEU A 344 -66.58 62.51 54.05
C LEU A 344 -67.58 62.57 55.22
N GLU A 345 -67.95 61.42 55.79
CA GLU A 345 -68.83 61.37 56.96
C GLU A 345 -68.21 62.09 58.17
N ILE A 346 -66.94 61.86 58.46
CA ILE A 346 -66.19 62.54 59.52
C ILE A 346 -66.19 64.06 59.29
N LYS A 347 -65.99 64.51 58.05
CA LYS A 347 -66.03 65.94 57.70
C LYS A 347 -67.41 66.54 57.98
N ILE A 348 -68.48 65.88 57.55
CA ILE A 348 -69.86 66.34 57.78
C ILE A 348 -70.17 66.39 59.29
N LEU A 349 -69.79 65.35 60.05
CA LEU A 349 -69.99 65.31 61.49
C LEU A 349 -69.23 66.44 62.21
N LYS A 350 -68.00 66.75 61.77
CA LYS A 350 -67.21 67.84 62.32
C LYS A 350 -67.86 69.20 62.07
N GLU A 351 -68.29 69.47 60.83
CA GLU A 351 -69.01 70.71 60.48
C GLU A 351 -70.32 70.86 61.27
N ALA A 352 -71.07 69.76 61.47
CA ALA A 352 -72.28 69.75 62.27
C ALA A 352 -72.01 70.04 63.76
N SER A 353 -70.92 69.48 64.32
CA SER A 353 -70.48 69.74 65.69
C SER A 353 -70.09 71.21 65.89
N GLU A 354 -69.31 71.79 64.97
CA GLU A 354 -68.91 73.21 65.01
C GLU A 354 -70.14 74.14 64.94
N ALA A 355 -71.11 73.82 64.08
CA ALA A 355 -72.35 74.58 64.00
C ALA A 355 -73.19 74.49 65.28
N MET A 356 -73.21 73.33 65.94
CA MET A 356 -73.90 73.13 67.22
C MET A 356 -73.22 73.91 68.35
N GLU A 357 -71.89 73.87 68.45
CA GLU A 357 -71.13 74.68 69.41
C GLU A 357 -71.39 76.18 69.24
N LEU A 358 -71.43 76.66 67.99
CA LEU A 358 -71.75 78.06 67.71
C LEU A 358 -73.17 78.43 68.17
N ARG A 359 -74.15 77.54 67.96
CA ARG A 359 -75.52 77.74 68.45
C ARG A 359 -75.58 77.76 69.98
N LEU A 360 -74.88 76.85 70.64
CA LEU A 360 -74.80 76.80 72.10
C LEU A 360 -74.20 78.10 72.66
N SER A 361 -73.07 78.55 72.12
CA SER A 361 -72.44 79.82 72.51
C SER A 361 -73.38 81.03 72.33
N LYS A 362 -74.11 81.09 71.21
CA LYS A 362 -75.12 82.14 70.99
C LYS A 362 -76.27 82.08 72.01
N LEU A 363 -76.73 80.88 72.39
CA LEU A 363 -77.76 80.72 73.41
C LEU A 363 -77.25 81.12 74.79
N GLU A 364 -76.03 80.73 75.16
CA GLU A 364 -75.41 81.11 76.44
C GLU A 364 -75.23 82.62 76.57
N THR A 365 -74.79 83.29 75.50
CA THR A 365 -74.66 84.76 75.48
C THR A 365 -76.02 85.45 75.61
N LEU A 366 -77.05 84.98 74.92
CA LEU A 366 -78.42 85.49 75.06
C LEU A 366 -78.96 85.30 76.48
N LEU A 367 -78.78 84.10 77.07
CA LEU A 367 -79.24 83.80 78.41
C LEU A 367 -78.57 84.71 79.45
N ASN A 368 -77.25 84.89 79.36
CA ASN A 368 -76.49 85.77 80.23
C ASN A 368 -76.86 87.26 80.07
N SER A 369 -77.26 87.68 78.85
CA SER A 369 -77.75 89.04 78.62
C SER A 369 -79.16 89.29 79.16
N SER A 370 -79.98 88.25 79.32
CA SER A 370 -81.35 88.32 79.86
C SER A 370 -81.44 88.24 81.39
N LEU A 371 -80.33 87.89 82.06
CA LEU A 371 -80.21 87.76 83.52
C LEU A 371 -79.60 89.00 84.21
N LYS A 372 -79.24 90.04 83.44
CA LYS A 372 -78.90 91.39 83.92
C LYS A 372 -80.05 92.33 83.65
#